data_AF-A0A329REY9-F1
#
_entry.id   AF-A0A329REY9-F1
#
_cell.length_a   1.000
_cell.length_b   1.000
_cell.length_c   1.000
_cell.angle_alpha   90.00
_cell.angle_beta   90.00
_cell.angle_gamma   90.00
#
_symmetry.space_group_name_H-M   'P 1'
#
loop_
_entity.id
_entity.type
_entity.pdbx_description
1 polymer ?
#
loop_
_entity_poly.entity_id
_entity_poly.type
_entity_poly.pdbx_seq_one_letter_code
_entity_poly.pdbx_strand_id
1 'polypeptide(L)' 'MVKRFLARHRKAILQVPPHRTIKAHREEYLKLAADLLVYKAITPYLCYKYSLHPVKFHARRIQVKDMPVGE' A
#
# COMPACT_ATOMS: atom_id res chain seq x y z
N MET A 1 2.06 -8.18 -10.30
CA MET A 1 0.65 -7.93 -10.69
C MET A 1 0.43 -6.54 -11.28
N VAL A 2 0.97 -5.47 -10.67
CA VAL A 2 0.95 -4.10 -11.25
C VAL A 2 1.46 -4.07 -12.70
N LYS A 3 2.65 -4.63 -12.99
CA LYS A 3 3.20 -4.66 -14.37
C LYS A 3 2.23 -5.30 -15.39
N ARG A 4 1.55 -6.40 -15.01
CA ARG A 4 0.54 -7.05 -15.87
C ARG A 4 -0.74 -6.22 -16.03
N PHE A 5 -1.15 -5.49 -14.98
CA PHE A 5 -2.28 -4.56 -15.08
C PHE A 5 -1.95 -3.40 -16.01
N LEU A 6 -0.80 -2.77 -15.84
CA LEU A 6 -0.34 -1.66 -16.69
C LEU A 6 -0.14 -2.11 -18.14
N ALA A 7 0.38 -3.31 -18.38
CA ALA A 7 0.52 -3.87 -19.73
C ALA A 7 -0.84 -4.02 -20.43
N ARG A 8 -1.87 -4.53 -19.72
CA ARG A 8 -3.23 -4.68 -20.26
C ARG A 8 -3.90 -3.35 -20.57
N HIS A 9 -3.64 -2.32 -19.77
CA HIS A 9 -4.21 -0.98 -19.95
C HIS A 9 -3.30 -0.02 -20.72
N ARG A 10 -2.22 -0.52 -21.34
CA ARG A 10 -1.19 0.32 -21.99
C ARG A 10 -1.79 1.30 -23.00
N LYS A 11 -2.74 0.85 -23.84
CA LYS A 11 -3.40 1.72 -24.82
C LYS A 11 -4.13 2.89 -24.15
N ALA A 12 -4.89 2.63 -23.09
CA ALA A 12 -5.64 3.65 -22.37
C ALA A 12 -4.73 4.59 -21.55
N ILE A 13 -3.60 4.10 -21.02
CA ILE A 13 -2.59 4.92 -20.33
C ILE A 13 -1.93 5.92 -21.29
N LEU A 14 -1.74 5.51 -22.56
CA LEU A 14 -1.15 6.36 -23.59
C LEU A 14 -2.15 7.37 -24.17
N GLN A 15 -3.44 7.05 -24.16
CA GLN A 15 -4.51 7.94 -24.59
C GLN A 15 -4.96 8.83 -23.43
N VAL A 16 -4.31 10.00 -23.30
CA VAL A 16 -4.65 10.97 -22.26
C VAL A 16 -5.91 11.74 -22.69
N PRO A 17 -6.97 11.79 -21.85
CA PRO A 17 -8.18 12.54 -22.17
C PRO A 17 -7.93 14.04 -22.31
N PRO A 18 -8.75 14.75 -23.10
CA PRO A 18 -8.73 16.21 -23.12
C PRO A 18 -9.01 16.78 -21.72
N HIS A 19 -8.45 17.95 -21.42
CA HIS A 19 -8.57 18.64 -20.13
C HIS A 19 -7.93 17.93 -18.93
N ARG A 20 -7.07 16.93 -19.16
CA ARG A 20 -6.26 16.29 -18.10
C ARG A 20 -4.77 16.40 -18.41
N THR A 21 -3.98 16.48 -17.34
CA THR A 21 -2.53 16.39 -17.45
C THR A 21 -2.10 14.92 -17.59
N ILE A 22 -1.01 14.69 -18.33
CA ILE A 22 -0.39 13.37 -18.47
C ILE A 22 -0.07 12.76 -17.10
N LYS A 23 0.41 13.59 -16.16
CA LYS A 23 0.73 13.18 -14.79
C LYS A 23 -0.51 12.65 -14.07
N ALA A 24 -1.58 13.45 -14.00
CA ALA A 24 -2.80 13.07 -13.29
C ALA A 24 -3.41 11.78 -13.86
N HIS A 25 -3.44 11.66 -15.19
CA HIS A 25 -3.95 10.46 -15.86
C HIS A 25 -3.15 9.20 -15.52
N ARG A 26 -1.81 9.27 -15.60
CA ARG A 26 -0.95 8.12 -15.30
C ARG A 26 -0.96 7.76 -13.82
N GLU A 27 -1.03 8.76 -12.94
CA GLU A 27 -1.10 8.55 -11.50
C GLU A 27 -2.35 7.76 -11.09
N GLU A 28 -3.49 8.02 -11.72
CA GLU A 28 -4.72 7.26 -11.48
C GLU A 28 -4.55 5.77 -11.82
N TYR A 29 -3.95 5.44 -12.96
CA TYR A 29 -3.65 4.05 -13.32
C TYR A 29 -2.68 3.38 -12.36
N LEU A 30 -1.73 4.12 -11.80
CA LEU A 30 -0.81 3.60 -10.78
C LEU A 30 -1.55 3.30 -9.47
N LYS A 31 -2.46 4.18 -9.04
CA LYS A 31 -3.32 3.96 -7.86
C LYS A 31 -4.20 2.72 -8.04
N LEU A 32 -4.92 2.62 -9.17
CA LEU A 32 -5.73 1.44 -9.49
C LEU A 32 -4.91 0.14 -9.50
N ALA A 33 -3.68 0.19 -10.03
CA ALA A 33 -2.79 -0.96 -10.03
C ALA A 33 -2.34 -1.36 -8.61
N ALA A 34 -2.09 -0.36 -7.75
CA ALA A 34 -1.70 -0.55 -6.37
C ALA A 34 -2.87 -1.13 -5.54
N ASP A 35 -4.08 -0.60 -5.69
CA ASP A 35 -5.28 -1.07 -4.99
C ASP A 35 -5.59 -2.54 -5.31
N LEU A 36 -5.42 -2.95 -6.57
CA LEU A 36 -5.52 -4.35 -6.98
C LEU A 36 -4.48 -5.24 -6.29
N LEU A 37 -3.30 -4.70 -5.99
CA LEU A 37 -2.22 -5.41 -5.31
C LEU A 37 -2.52 -5.50 -3.80
N VAL A 38 -2.99 -4.40 -3.21
CA VAL A 38 -3.49 -4.32 -1.83
C VAL A 38 -4.62 -5.33 -1.63
N TYR A 39 -5.67 -5.32 -2.45
CA TYR A 39 -6.79 -6.24 -2.33
C TYR A 39 -6.38 -7.73 -2.40
N LYS A 40 -5.42 -8.06 -3.26
CA LYS A 40 -4.97 -9.45 -3.42
C LYS A 40 -3.91 -9.88 -2.41
N ALA A 41 -3.12 -8.94 -1.89
CA ALA A 41 -2.05 -9.22 -0.94
C ALA A 41 -2.52 -9.07 0.51
N ILE A 42 -3.54 -8.26 0.77
CA ILE A 42 -4.15 -8.08 2.08
C ILE A 42 -5.24 -9.14 2.24
N THR A 43 -4.86 -10.24 2.89
CA THR A 43 -5.81 -11.22 3.39
C THR A 43 -6.05 -10.98 4.88
N PRO A 44 -7.23 -11.36 5.44
CA PRO A 44 -7.46 -11.28 6.88
C PRO A 44 -6.37 -11.96 7.70
N TYR A 45 -5.82 -13.08 7.21
CA TYR A 45 -4.68 -13.77 7.82
C TYR A 45 -3.42 -12.89 7.87
N LEU A 46 -3.08 -12.22 6.76
CA LEU A 46 -1.92 -11.33 6.72
C LEU A 46 -2.15 -10.08 7.58
N CYS A 47 -3.34 -9.48 7.56
CA CYS A 47 -3.71 -8.42 8.49
C CYS A 47 -3.50 -8.82 9.95
N TYR A 48 -4.03 -9.98 10.35
CA TYR A 48 -3.89 -10.50 11.71
C TYR A 48 -2.42 -10.79 12.07
N LYS A 49 -1.68 -11.43 11.17
CA LYS A 49 -0.26 -11.72 11.38
C LYS A 49 0.57 -10.45 11.52
N TYR A 50 0.33 -9.46 10.67
CA TYR A 50 1.06 -8.20 10.70
C TYR A 50 0.59 -7.27 11.82
N SER A 51 -0.67 -7.31 12.28
CA SER A 51 -1.14 -6.55 13.44
C SER A 51 -0.55 -7.09 14.75
N LEU A 52 -0.24 -8.39 14.82
CA LEU A 52 0.45 -8.98 15.95
C LEU A 52 1.89 -8.49 16.10
N HIS A 53 2.55 -8.01 15.03
CA HIS A 53 3.93 -7.51 15.14
C HIS A 53 4.02 -6.19 15.95
N PRO A 54 3.24 -5.14 15.64
CA PRO A 54 3.11 -3.97 16.50
C PRO A 54 2.62 -4.33 17.89
N VAL A 55 1.61 -5.20 18.03
CA VAL A 55 1.09 -5.57 19.36
C VAL A 55 2.15 -6.26 20.21
N LYS A 56 3.00 -7.14 19.65
CA LYS A 56 4.12 -7.75 20.40
C LYS A 56 5.21 -6.75 20.78
N PHE A 57 5.42 -5.73 19.95
CA PHE A 57 6.39 -4.67 20.21
C PHE A 57 5.86 -3.66 21.25
N HIS A 58 4.62 -3.23 21.11
CA HIS A 58 3.93 -2.34 22.03
C HIS A 58 3.57 -3.04 23.34
N ALA A 59 3.19 -4.32 23.35
CA ALA A 59 2.98 -5.06 24.60
C ALA A 59 4.26 -5.14 25.41
N ARG A 60 5.43 -5.34 24.75
CA ARG A 60 6.72 -5.18 25.43
C ARG A 60 6.85 -3.77 25.97
N ARG A 61 6.65 -2.73 25.17
CA ARG A 61 6.78 -1.31 25.57
C ARG A 61 5.78 -0.87 26.67
N ILE A 62 4.58 -1.45 26.72
CA ILE A 62 3.53 -1.21 27.71
C ILE A 62 3.79 -2.04 28.98
N GLN A 63 4.42 -3.21 28.87
CA GLN A 63 4.83 -4.04 30.01
C GLN A 63 6.19 -3.66 30.60
N VAL A 64 7.01 -2.83 29.93
CA VAL A 64 8.20 -2.29 30.58
C VAL A 64 7.76 -1.18 31.53
N LYS A 65 7.84 -1.50 32.83
CA LYS A 65 8.21 -0.55 33.88
C LYS A 65 9.09 0.56 33.29
N ASP A 66 8.77 1.81 33.62
CA ASP A 66 9.50 3.04 33.29
C ASP A 66 10.95 2.81 32.82
N MET A 67 11.18 2.79 31.50
CA MET A 67 12.53 2.84 30.96
C MET A 67 12.97 4.31 30.88
N PRO A 68 14.15 4.68 31.39
CA PRO A 68 14.64 6.04 31.29
C PRO A 68 14.90 6.41 29.83
N VAL A 69 14.48 7.61 29.45
CA VAL A 69 14.67 8.19 28.12
C VAL A 69 15.71 9.30 28.24
N GLY A 70 16.83 9.15 27.56
CA GLY A 70 17.92 10.12 27.51
C GLY A 70 19.12 9.69 28.35
N GLU A 71 20.10 9.08 27.68
CA GLU A 71 21.53 9.31 27.98
C GLU A 71 22.10 10.15 26.83
#